data_AF-A0A958V2N0-F1
#
_entry.id   AF-A0A958V2N0-F1
#
_cell.length_a   1.000
_cell.length_b   1.000
_cell.length_c   1.000
_cell.angle_alpha   90.00
_cell.angle_beta   90.00
_cell.angle_gamma   90.00
#
_symmetry.space_group_name_H-M   'P 1'
#
loop_
_entity.id
_entity.type
_entity.pdbx_description
1 polymer ?
#
loop_
_entity_poly.entity_id
_entity_poly.type
_entity_poly.pdbx_seq_one_letter_code
_entity_poly.pdbx_strand_id
1 'polypeptide(L)'
;MYRTPTENHQELNSKAIYGQDLWQQNNCAACHQIYGLGGYLGPDLTNIYSDPKKGPNYIKAFLNSGVKMMPQFHFTEEEKDAIVAFLEQVDQTGIYPNLNAKIENTGWVTEETKK
;
A
#
# COMPACT_ATOMS: atom_id res chain seq x y z
N MET A 1 -2.05 -18.35 -18.22
CA MET A 1 -1.44 -17.13 -17.64
C MET A 1 -1.43 -16.09 -18.75
N TYR A 2 -2.41 -15.19 -18.78
CA TYR A 2 -2.52 -14.19 -19.83
C TYR A 2 -1.84 -12.90 -19.38
N ARG A 3 -0.65 -12.62 -19.92
CA ARG A 3 -0.01 -11.31 -19.84
C ARG A 3 -0.26 -10.62 -21.18
N THR A 4 -1.13 -9.63 -21.21
CA THR A 4 -1.36 -8.76 -22.38
C THR A 4 -0.26 -7.69 -22.48
N PRO A 5 0.07 -7.20 -23.69
CA PRO A 5 1.15 -6.25 -23.90
C PRO A 5 0.69 -4.79 -23.83
N THR A 6 1.58 -3.95 -23.29
CA THR A 6 1.73 -2.49 -23.47
C THR A 6 0.63 -1.57 -22.96
N GLU A 7 0.60 -1.38 -21.65
CA GLU A 7 0.42 -0.05 -21.04
C GLU A 7 1.60 0.18 -20.11
N ASN A 8 1.90 1.44 -19.78
CA ASN A 8 3.05 1.86 -18.98
C ASN A 8 2.87 1.42 -17.51
N HIS A 9 2.76 0.11 -17.27
CA HIS A 9 2.73 -0.49 -15.96
C HIS A 9 4.10 -0.24 -15.36
N GLN A 10 4.15 0.66 -14.38
CA GLN A 10 5.32 0.86 -13.56
C GLN A 10 5.59 -0.50 -12.88
N GLU A 11 6.50 -1.28 -13.46
CA GLU A 11 6.87 -2.56 -12.89
C GLU A 11 7.42 -2.30 -11.49
N LEU A 12 6.96 -3.09 -10.52
CA LEU A 12 7.52 -3.00 -9.19
C LEU A 12 9.03 -3.20 -9.29
N ASN A 13 9.80 -2.34 -8.63
CA ASN A 13 11.24 -2.57 -8.58
C ASN A 13 11.53 -3.84 -7.76
N SER A 14 12.70 -4.44 -7.92
CA SER A 14 13.02 -5.73 -7.27
C SER A 14 12.88 -5.71 -5.75
N LYS A 15 13.18 -4.58 -5.09
CA LYS A 15 13.00 -4.39 -3.64
C LYS A 15 11.51 -4.34 -3.28
N ALA A 16 10.70 -3.66 -4.06
CA ALA A 16 9.25 -3.59 -3.86
C ALA A 16 8.54 -4.93 -4.15
N ILE A 17 9.03 -5.72 -5.11
CA ILE A 17 8.55 -7.10 -5.33
C ILE A 17 8.79 -7.92 -4.07
N TYR A 18 9.99 -7.86 -3.50
CA TYR A 18 10.27 -8.56 -2.24
C TYR A 18 9.39 -8.06 -1.08
N GLY A 19 9.13 -6.76 -1.01
CA GLY A 19 8.19 -6.18 -0.05
C GLY A 19 6.75 -6.68 -0.22
N GLN A 20 6.30 -6.84 -1.46
CA GLN A 20 5.00 -7.43 -1.79
C GLN A 20 4.93 -8.89 -1.36
N ASP A 21 6.00 -9.67 -1.57
CA ASP A 21 6.07 -11.06 -1.13
C ASP A 21 5.96 -11.16 0.40
N LEU A 22 6.70 -10.30 1.14
CA LEU A 22 6.60 -10.22 2.60
C LEU A 22 5.19 -9.84 3.06
N TRP A 23 4.56 -8.87 2.39
CA TRP A 23 3.17 -8.47 2.66
C TRP A 23 2.19 -9.65 2.53
N GLN A 24 2.34 -10.45 1.47
CA GLN A 24 1.47 -11.61 1.22
C GLN A 24 1.75 -12.75 2.19
N GLN A 25 3.01 -13.12 2.39
CA GLN A 25 3.41 -14.24 3.26
C GLN A 25 3.02 -13.99 4.73
N ASN A 26 3.03 -12.74 5.17
CA ASN A 26 2.67 -12.36 6.53
C ASN A 26 1.19 -11.97 6.68
N ASN A 27 0.37 -12.19 5.64
CA ASN A 27 -1.07 -11.99 5.65
C ASN A 27 -1.50 -10.56 6.06
N CYS A 28 -0.71 -9.55 5.71
CA CYS A 28 -0.98 -8.16 6.08
C CYS A 28 -2.35 -7.68 5.56
N ALA A 29 -2.76 -8.15 4.39
CA ALA A 29 -4.05 -7.85 3.77
C ALA A 29 -5.27 -8.36 4.56
N ALA A 30 -5.10 -9.30 5.49
CA ALA A 30 -6.22 -9.75 6.34
C ALA A 30 -6.67 -8.68 7.34
N CYS A 31 -5.79 -7.72 7.66
CA CYS A 31 -6.09 -6.64 8.60
C CYS A 31 -6.06 -5.26 7.94
N HIS A 32 -5.20 -5.06 6.95
CA HIS A 32 -4.98 -3.78 6.29
C HIS A 32 -5.49 -3.78 4.86
N GLN A 33 -5.76 -2.58 4.35
CA GLN A 33 -6.22 -2.36 2.99
C GLN A 33 -5.13 -1.71 2.13
N ILE A 34 -5.20 -1.98 0.83
CA ILE A 34 -4.56 -1.22 -0.24
C ILE A 34 -5.64 -0.92 -1.28
N TYR A 35 -5.78 0.34 -1.67
CA TYR A 35 -6.86 0.88 -2.50
C TYR A 35 -8.26 0.57 -1.96
N GLY A 36 -8.42 0.50 -0.63
CA GLY A 36 -9.67 0.08 -0.01
C GLY A 36 -9.97 -1.42 -0.11
N LEU A 37 -9.04 -2.24 -0.61
CA LEU A 37 -9.19 -3.70 -0.71
C LEU A 37 -8.37 -4.39 0.37
N GLY A 38 -9.03 -5.20 1.21
CA GLY A 38 -8.40 -5.93 2.30
C GLY A 38 -9.27 -5.97 3.55
N GLY A 39 -8.65 -6.28 4.69
CA GLY A 39 -9.30 -6.25 6.00
C GLY A 39 -9.43 -4.83 6.57
N TYR A 40 -10.36 -4.64 7.50
CA TYR A 40 -10.68 -3.34 8.10
C TYR A 40 -10.27 -3.22 9.58
N LEU A 41 -9.45 -4.17 10.08
CA LEU A 41 -9.00 -4.17 11.47
C LEU A 41 -7.89 -3.13 11.72
N GLY A 42 -7.05 -2.89 10.70
CA GLY A 42 -6.06 -1.84 10.64
C GLY A 42 -6.46 -0.75 9.64
N PRO A 43 -5.75 0.39 9.64
CA PRO A 43 -5.97 1.43 8.64
C PRO A 43 -5.59 0.96 7.23
N ASP A 44 -6.20 1.59 6.23
CA ASP A 44 -5.73 1.53 4.84
C ASP A 44 -4.32 2.13 4.73
N LEU A 45 -3.47 1.47 3.94
CA LEU A 45 -2.05 1.80 3.81
C LEU A 45 -1.69 2.34 2.42
N THR A 46 -2.68 2.67 1.58
CA THR A 46 -2.47 3.15 0.20
C THR A 46 -1.53 4.33 0.15
N ASN A 47 -1.78 5.36 0.97
CA ASN A 47 -0.99 6.59 0.97
C ASN A 47 -0.20 6.80 2.27
N ILE A 48 0.20 5.69 2.92
CA ILE A 48 0.90 5.74 4.21
C ILE A 48 2.31 6.32 4.11
N TYR A 49 2.95 6.15 2.95
CA TYR A 49 4.33 6.57 2.72
C TYR A 49 4.46 8.09 2.59
N SER A 50 3.52 8.72 1.90
CA SER A 50 3.48 10.18 1.68
C SER A 50 2.68 10.94 2.75
N ASP A 51 2.06 10.25 3.72
CA ASP A 51 1.35 10.88 4.84
C ASP A 51 2.33 11.76 5.65
N PRO A 52 2.07 13.08 5.76
CA PRO A 52 3.00 14.04 6.35
C PRO A 52 3.26 13.82 7.85
N LYS A 53 2.44 13.00 8.52
CA LYS A 53 2.58 12.69 9.96
C LYS A 53 3.17 11.31 10.23
N LYS A 54 3.32 10.47 9.20
CA LYS A 54 3.70 9.05 9.36
C LYS A 54 4.95 8.75 8.55
N GLY A 55 4.79 8.46 7.26
CA GLY A 55 5.89 8.16 6.36
C GLY A 55 6.71 6.91 6.72
N PRO A 56 7.91 6.74 6.13
CA PRO A 56 8.65 5.48 6.15
C PRO A 56 9.10 5.04 7.55
N ASN A 57 9.55 5.97 8.38
CA ASN A 57 9.98 5.65 9.75
C ASN A 57 8.82 5.17 10.62
N TYR A 58 7.62 5.72 10.41
CA TYR A 58 6.42 5.27 11.07
C TYR A 58 6.07 3.84 10.69
N ILE A 59 6.11 3.50 9.39
CA ILE A 59 5.86 2.13 8.90
C ILE A 59 6.80 1.14 9.61
N LYS A 60 8.10 1.43 9.63
CA LYS A 60 9.11 0.55 10.27
C LYS A 60 8.89 0.41 11.78
N ALA A 61 8.51 1.49 12.47
CA ALA A 61 8.28 1.46 13.90
C ALA A 61 7.16 0.48 14.29
N PHE A 62 6.07 0.46 13.53
CA PHE A 62 4.94 -0.45 13.78
C PHE A 62 5.28 -1.91 13.51
N LEU A 63 6.15 -2.20 12.53
CA LEU A 63 6.65 -3.56 12.30
C LEU A 63 7.45 -4.07 13.51
N ASN A 64 8.25 -3.20 14.15
CA ASN A 64 9.08 -3.56 15.30
C ASN A 64 8.29 -3.76 16.60
N SER A 65 7.23 -2.98 16.83
CA SER A 65 6.52 -3.00 18.11
C SER A 65 5.25 -3.85 18.09
N GLY A 66 4.59 -3.96 16.93
CA GLY A 66 3.17 -4.27 16.87
C GLY A 66 2.33 -3.21 17.59
N VAL A 67 1.01 -3.24 17.41
CA VAL A 67 0.04 -2.41 18.15
C VAL A 67 -1.30 -3.12 18.24
N LYS A 68 -1.81 -3.33 19.46
CA LYS A 68 -3.09 -4.01 19.73
C LYS A 68 -3.15 -5.40 19.07
N MET A 69 -3.86 -5.52 17.95
CA MET A 69 -4.04 -6.75 17.19
C MET A 69 -2.97 -6.93 16.10
N MET A 70 -2.24 -5.87 15.73
CA MET A 70 -1.13 -5.98 14.80
C MET A 70 0.03 -6.69 15.53
N PRO A 71 0.47 -7.86 15.05
CA PRO A 71 1.53 -8.61 15.69
C PRO A 71 2.87 -7.88 15.59
N GLN A 72 3.77 -8.20 16.52
CA GLN A 72 5.16 -7.79 16.43
C GLN A 72 5.90 -8.68 15.43
N PHE A 73 6.65 -8.08 14.50
CA PHE A 73 7.46 -8.81 13.52
C PHE A 73 8.95 -8.75 13.87
N HIS A 74 9.68 -9.77 13.44
CA HIS A 74 11.14 -9.88 13.61
C HIS A 74 11.86 -9.72 12.27
N PHE A 75 11.43 -8.75 11.47
CA PHE A 75 12.03 -8.48 10.17
C PHE A 75 13.42 -7.86 10.29
N THR A 76 14.32 -8.19 9.36
CA THR A 76 15.58 -7.48 9.20
C THR A 76 15.35 -6.05 8.71
N GLU A 77 16.39 -5.20 8.75
CA GLU A 77 16.29 -3.84 8.19
C GLU A 77 16.01 -3.88 6.68
N GLU A 78 16.57 -4.86 5.96
CA GLU A 78 16.36 -5.05 4.53
C GLU A 78 14.92 -5.46 4.20
N GLU A 79 14.33 -6.34 5.01
CA GLU A 79 12.93 -6.76 4.88
C GLU A 79 11.98 -5.59 5.16
N LYS A 80 12.26 -4.81 6.20
CA LYS A 80 11.48 -3.60 6.51
C LYS A 80 11.58 -2.56 5.40
N ASP A 81 12.77 -2.34 4.87
CA ASP A 81 13.00 -1.49 3.70
C ASP A 81 12.22 -1.96 2.48
N ALA A 82 12.15 -3.28 2.26
CA ALA A 82 11.40 -3.86 1.16
C ALA A 82 9.90 -3.57 1.29
N ILE A 83 9.33 -3.78 2.49
CA ILE A 83 7.92 -3.44 2.76
C ILE A 83 7.65 -1.94 2.57
N VAL A 84 8.56 -1.07 3.03
CA VAL A 84 8.44 0.38 2.80
C VAL A 84 8.48 0.71 1.32
N ALA A 85 9.39 0.11 0.54
CA ALA A 85 9.48 0.34 -0.90
C ALA A 85 8.22 -0.12 -1.65
N PHE A 86 7.63 -1.24 -1.22
CA PHE A 86 6.34 -1.69 -1.76
C PHE A 86 5.24 -0.66 -1.49
N LEU A 87 5.10 -0.19 -0.25
CA LEU A 87 4.09 0.81 0.12
C LEU A 87 4.35 2.17 -0.53
N GLU A 88 5.61 2.54 -0.80
CA GLU A 88 5.96 3.72 -1.59
C GLU A 88 5.43 3.62 -3.03
N GLN A 89 5.63 2.48 -3.69
CA GLN A 89 5.13 2.30 -5.06
C GLN A 89 3.60 2.24 -5.10
N VAL A 90 2.96 1.60 -4.12
CA VAL A 90 1.50 1.65 -3.95
C VAL A 90 1.01 3.08 -3.84
N ASP A 91 1.67 3.89 -3.02
CA ASP A 91 1.35 5.31 -2.83
C ASP A 91 1.46 6.11 -4.12
N GLN A 92 2.44 5.80 -4.97
CA GLN A 92 2.62 6.45 -6.27
C GLN A 92 1.51 6.08 -7.27
N THR A 93 0.93 4.89 -7.19
CA THR A 93 -0.01 4.40 -8.20
C THR A 93 -1.50 4.66 -7.90
N GLY A 94 -1.84 5.19 -6.72
CA GLY A 94 -3.25 5.47 -6.40
C GLY A 94 -3.48 6.36 -5.19
N ILE A 95 -4.72 6.85 -5.05
CA ILE A 95 -5.17 7.67 -3.91
C ILE A 95 -6.36 6.96 -3.25
N TYR A 96 -6.30 6.79 -1.93
CA TYR A 96 -7.44 6.31 -1.15
C TYR A 96 -7.53 6.98 0.23
N PRO A 97 -8.74 7.33 0.70
CA PRO A 97 -10.00 7.36 -0.06
C PRO A 97 -10.02 8.51 -1.08
N ASN A 98 -10.69 8.31 -2.22
CA ASN A 98 -10.86 9.38 -3.21
C ASN A 98 -11.97 10.36 -2.81
N LEU A 99 -11.67 11.26 -1.87
CA LEU A 99 -12.64 12.22 -1.34
C LEU A 99 -13.04 13.30 -2.36
N ASN A 100 -12.24 13.50 -3.41
CA ASN A 100 -12.46 14.51 -4.43
C ASN A 100 -13.20 13.97 -5.67
N ALA A 101 -13.63 12.70 -5.63
CA ALA A 101 -14.40 12.09 -6.71
C ALA A 101 -15.71 12.86 -6.95
N LYS A 102 -15.94 13.30 -8.19
CA LYS A 102 -17.16 14.00 -8.60
C LYS A 102 -18.09 13.04 -9.32
N ILE A 103 -19.32 12.93 -8.80
CA ILE A 103 -20.40 12.18 -9.43
C ILE A 103 -21.12 13.12 -10.38
N GLU A 104 -21.01 12.85 -11.68
CA GLU A 104 -21.72 13.57 -12.72
C GLU A 104 -23.19 13.13 -12.77
N ASN A 105 -24.07 14.01 -13.26
CA ASN A 105 -25.52 13.71 -13.38
C ASN A 105 -25.84 12.56 -14.37
N THR A 106 -24.83 12.09 -15.11
CA THR A 106 -24.87 10.94 -16.00
C THR A 106 -24.58 9.62 -15.29
N GLY A 107 -24.19 9.65 -14.01
CA GLY A 107 -23.74 8.49 -13.24
C GLY A 107 -22.25 8.16 -13.41
N TRP A 108 -21.52 8.93 -14.23
CA TRP A 108 -20.06 8.81 -14.36
C TRP A 108 -19.35 9.45 -13.16
N VAL A 109 -18.24 8.86 -12.74
CA VAL A 109 -17.38 9.40 -11.69
C VAL A 109 -16.09 9.91 -12.32
N THR A 110 -15.71 11.16 -12.02
CA THR A 110 -14.39 11.70 -12.37
C THR A 110 -13.53 11.81 -11.11
N GLU A 111 -12.27 11.43 -11.24
CA GLU A 111 -11.38 11.22 -10.09
C GLU A 111 -9.99 11.82 -10.33
N GLU A 112 -9.35 12.26 -9.25
CA GLU A 112 -7.93 12.60 -9.27
C GLU A 112 -7.11 11.30 -9.24
N THR A 113 -6.36 11.04 -10.31
CA THR A 113 -5.47 9.87 -10.43
C THR A 113 -4.02 10.30 -10.27
N LYS A 114 -3.21 9.50 -9.56
CA LYS A 114 -1.75 9.59 -9.69
C LYS A 114 -1.31 8.91 -10.99
N LYS A 115 -0.25 9.45 -11.61
CA LYS A 115 0.31 8.98 -12.88
C LYS A 115 1.33 7.89 -12.67
#